data_AF-A0AAW0AII9-F1
#
_entry.id   AF-A0AAW0AII9-F1
#
_cell.length_a   1.000
_cell.length_b   1.000
_cell.length_c   1.000
_cell.angle_alpha   90.00
_cell.angle_beta   90.00
_cell.angle_gamma   90.00
#
_symmetry.space_group_name_H-M   'P 1'
#
loop_
_entity.id
_entity.type
_entity.pdbx_description
1 polymer ?
#
loop_
_entity_poly.entity_id
_entity_poly.type
_entity_poly.pdbx_seq_one_letter_code
_entity_poly.pdbx_strand_id
1 'polypeptide(L)'
;MAFPCNCTYHRQNSWSKPSLNGLKRLKVENSGAESLQVLTTPAELPPYFWGQGLRYRLARIFRLKLRHGTPHTGYCEARNLIWDGAVADIVALAREAAEDGYSSLSSSITPGLVQLRLSPGLERWKEDQQLAGKVLPTKGSGLTQASPSILDMFGAGDWPEAMKTNNTFFGCGIASLLIGAADPATLFSNYVTDMVFYYEHGYNHVFPELEPLIERGLTDRHAKRTPGGLERRSAVLVGKGYIQSKIALEKKHKSHLKNQSARFDRRTAQIVFFADSSLLGMAAESVARGFDPAAVMSDLVFSSPGTDVVDVGR
;
A
#
# COMPACT_ATOMS: atom_id res chain seq x y z
N MET A 1 10.46 -31.30 47.99
CA MET A 1 9.02 -31.54 48.21
C MET A 1 8.32 -30.18 48.31
N ALA A 2 7.24 -30.05 47.54
CA ALA A 2 6.06 -29.18 47.65
C ALA A 2 6.17 -27.71 48.15
N PHE A 3 5.74 -26.81 47.26
CA PHE A 3 5.22 -25.46 47.52
C PHE A 3 4.03 -25.47 48.52
N PRO A 4 3.71 -24.29 49.09
CA PRO A 4 2.42 -23.72 48.73
C PRO A 4 2.44 -22.24 48.35
N CYS A 5 1.63 -21.95 47.33
CA CYS A 5 1.11 -20.65 46.91
C CYS A 5 0.39 -19.91 48.04
N ASN A 6 0.52 -18.58 48.07
CA ASN A 6 -0.58 -17.64 47.80
C ASN A 6 -0.13 -16.20 48.10
N CYS A 7 0.19 -15.43 47.06
CA CYS A 7 0.11 -13.97 47.11
C CYS A 7 -1.08 -13.54 46.25
N THR A 8 -2.16 -13.16 46.91
CA THR A 8 -3.28 -12.42 46.33
C THR A 8 -2.80 -11.02 45.95
N TYR A 9 -2.52 -10.80 44.66
CA TYR A 9 -2.35 -9.45 44.13
C TYR A 9 -3.68 -8.97 43.57
N HIS A 10 -4.26 -7.98 44.24
CA HIS A 10 -5.34 -7.15 43.71
C HIS A 10 -4.85 -6.47 42.41
N ARG A 11 -5.43 -6.83 41.26
CA ARG A 11 -5.36 -6.03 40.04
C ARG A 11 -6.16 -4.74 40.26
N GLN A 12 -5.47 -3.63 40.48
CA GLN A 12 -6.04 -2.32 40.14
C GLN A 12 -5.97 -2.17 38.62
N ASN A 13 -7.14 -2.12 37.98
CA ASN A 13 -7.30 -1.78 36.57
C ASN A 13 -6.99 -0.30 36.36
N SER A 14 -5.79 0.04 35.83
CA SER A 14 -5.40 1.42 35.52
C SER A 14 -5.64 1.81 34.05
N TRP A 15 -6.69 1.28 33.41
CA TRP A 15 -7.10 1.68 32.05
C TRP A 15 -8.48 2.32 32.08
N SER A 16 -8.61 3.44 32.78
CA SER A 16 -9.76 4.32 32.68
C SER A 16 -9.41 5.55 31.83
N LYS A 17 -9.95 5.55 30.60
CA LYS A 17 -10.25 6.69 29.68
C LYS A 17 -9.16 7.77 29.49
N PRO A 18 -8.55 7.89 28.29
CA PRO A 18 -7.84 9.12 27.94
C PRO A 18 -8.86 10.26 27.75
N SER A 19 -8.79 11.25 28.65
CA SER A 19 -9.48 12.53 28.51
C SER A 19 -8.65 13.45 27.61
N LEU A 20 -9.25 13.95 26.53
CA LEU A 20 -8.63 14.93 25.62
C LEU A 20 -8.66 16.38 26.17
N ASN A 21 -9.00 16.58 27.46
CA ASN A 21 -9.16 17.91 28.07
C ASN A 21 -7.84 18.65 28.35
N GLY A 22 -6.70 18.18 27.83
CA GLY A 22 -5.37 18.78 28.03
C GLY A 22 -4.73 19.42 26.80
N LEU A 23 -5.30 19.23 25.60
CA LEU A 23 -4.79 19.88 24.38
C LEU A 23 -5.21 21.36 24.39
N LYS A 24 -4.42 22.20 25.08
CA LYS A 24 -4.47 23.64 24.91
C LYS A 24 -4.34 23.93 23.41
N ARG A 25 -5.39 24.54 22.83
CA ARG A 25 -5.42 25.04 21.45
C ARG A 25 -4.13 25.80 21.17
N LEU A 26 -3.27 25.24 20.32
CA LEU A 26 -2.28 26.03 19.62
C LEU A 26 -3.05 27.05 18.80
N LYS A 27 -3.10 28.30 19.28
CA LYS A 27 -3.51 29.44 18.48
C LYS A 27 -2.49 29.53 17.35
N VAL A 28 -2.90 29.10 16.17
CA VAL A 28 -2.23 29.48 14.93
C VAL A 28 -2.32 31.00 14.87
N GLU A 29 -1.19 31.68 15.01
CA GLU A 29 -1.11 33.11 14.73
C GLU A 29 -1.47 33.30 13.26
N ASN A 30 -2.52 34.09 13.01
CA ASN A 30 -2.89 34.56 11.68
C ASN A 30 -1.81 35.52 11.18
N SER A 31 -0.70 35.00 10.68
CA SER A 31 0.22 35.76 9.86
C SER A 31 -0.40 35.88 8.46
N GLY A 32 -1.06 37.01 8.21
CA GLY A 32 -1.30 37.58 6.88
C GLY A 32 -1.98 36.66 5.85
N ALA A 33 -3.29 36.50 5.96
CA ALA A 33 -4.11 36.12 4.82
C ALA A 33 -4.14 37.29 3.82
N GLU A 34 -3.08 37.45 3.05
CA GLU A 34 -3.20 38.12 1.76
C GLU A 34 -4.10 37.24 0.90
N SER A 35 -5.29 37.78 0.60
CA SER A 35 -6.27 37.14 -0.24
C SER A 35 -5.64 36.79 -1.58
N LEU A 36 -5.35 35.51 -1.80
CA LEU A 36 -5.21 34.92 -3.13
C LEU A 36 -6.56 35.12 -3.84
N GLN A 37 -6.74 36.30 -4.45
CA GLN A 37 -7.78 36.51 -5.42
C GLN A 37 -7.44 35.65 -6.63
N VAL A 38 -7.95 34.43 -6.62
CA VAL A 38 -7.90 33.52 -7.76
C VAL A 38 -8.74 34.18 -8.84
N LEU A 39 -8.07 34.81 -9.81
CA LEU A 39 -8.65 35.16 -11.11
C LEU A 39 -9.02 33.85 -11.82
N THR A 40 -10.22 33.34 -11.54
CA THR A 40 -10.78 32.18 -12.20
C THR A 40 -11.40 32.59 -13.53
N THR A 41 -10.71 32.35 -14.63
CA THR A 41 -11.39 31.87 -15.85
C THR A 41 -11.69 30.38 -15.65
N PRO A 42 -12.94 29.92 -15.78
CA PRO A 42 -13.31 28.55 -15.49
C PRO A 42 -12.90 27.65 -16.67
N ALA A 43 -11.64 27.22 -16.70
CA ALA A 43 -11.33 25.95 -17.33
C ALA A 43 -11.99 24.88 -16.46
N GLU A 44 -13.14 24.35 -16.87
CA GLU A 44 -13.79 23.23 -16.18
C GLU A 44 -12.77 22.09 -16.04
N LEU A 45 -12.20 21.96 -14.84
CA LEU A 45 -11.48 20.77 -14.44
C LEU A 45 -12.50 19.62 -14.49
N PRO A 46 -12.24 18.54 -15.26
CA PRO A 46 -13.16 17.42 -15.27
C PRO A 46 -13.32 16.89 -13.84
N PRO A 47 -14.49 16.36 -13.50
CA PRO A 47 -14.77 15.86 -12.16
C PRO A 47 -13.84 14.71 -11.81
N TYR A 48 -12.80 15.00 -11.01
CA TYR A 48 -11.79 14.02 -10.59
C TYR A 48 -12.24 13.15 -9.40
N PHE A 49 -13.31 13.54 -8.70
CA PHE A 49 -13.84 12.82 -7.55
C PHE A 49 -15.18 12.15 -7.82
N TRP A 50 -15.37 11.01 -7.14
CA TRP A 50 -16.54 10.14 -7.18
C TRP A 50 -17.86 10.92 -7.19
N GLY A 51 -18.74 10.60 -8.14
CA GLY A 51 -20.14 11.08 -8.13
C GLY A 51 -20.43 12.37 -8.89
N GLN A 52 -19.46 13.06 -9.48
CA GLN A 52 -19.71 14.30 -10.21
C GLN A 52 -19.94 14.11 -11.73
N GLY A 53 -20.79 13.17 -12.14
CA GLY A 53 -21.13 12.94 -13.57
C GLY A 53 -22.26 13.84 -14.11
N LEU A 54 -22.58 13.71 -15.42
CA LEU A 54 -23.72 14.39 -16.07
C LEU A 54 -25.05 14.15 -15.32
N ARG A 55 -25.20 12.96 -14.71
CA ARG A 55 -26.32 12.59 -13.83
C ARG A 55 -26.43 13.48 -12.58
N TYR A 56 -25.31 13.91 -12.01
CA TYR A 56 -25.27 14.85 -10.87
C TYR A 56 -25.66 16.26 -11.30
N ARG A 57 -25.17 16.74 -12.46
CA ARG A 57 -25.58 18.03 -13.03
C ARG A 57 -27.09 18.07 -13.34
N LEU A 58 -27.62 17.02 -13.97
CA LEU A 58 -29.05 16.91 -14.29
C LEU A 58 -29.92 16.83 -13.03
N ALA A 59 -29.56 16.02 -12.05
CA ALA A 59 -30.34 15.94 -10.82
C ALA A 59 -30.31 17.23 -9.97
N ARG A 60 -29.20 17.99 -10.00
CA ARG A 60 -29.13 19.32 -9.37
C ARG A 60 -30.08 20.32 -10.04
N ILE A 61 -30.21 20.24 -11.38
CA ILE A 61 -31.13 21.08 -12.15
C ILE A 61 -32.59 20.71 -11.88
N PHE A 62 -32.91 19.42 -11.82
CA PHE A 62 -34.29 18.96 -11.67
C PHE A 62 -34.78 18.86 -10.22
N ARG A 63 -33.98 19.25 -9.21
CA ARG A 63 -34.29 19.08 -7.76
C ARG A 63 -34.83 17.70 -7.41
N LEU A 64 -34.51 16.69 -8.23
CA LEU A 64 -34.80 15.32 -7.90
C LEU A 64 -33.99 15.04 -6.63
N LYS A 65 -34.63 14.49 -5.60
CA LYS A 65 -33.89 13.72 -4.60
C LYS A 65 -33.21 12.61 -5.38
N LEU A 66 -32.00 12.86 -5.89
CA LEU A 66 -31.00 11.84 -5.90
C LEU A 66 -31.11 11.23 -4.52
N ARG A 67 -31.49 9.95 -4.44
CA ARG A 67 -30.90 9.13 -3.39
C ARG A 67 -29.44 9.55 -3.43
N HIS A 68 -29.04 10.29 -2.40
CA HIS A 68 -27.64 10.65 -2.22
C HIS A 68 -26.89 9.37 -2.53
N GLY A 69 -25.79 9.48 -3.30
CA GLY A 69 -24.90 8.36 -3.57
C GLY A 69 -24.91 7.49 -2.33
N THR A 70 -25.36 6.23 -2.50
CA THR A 70 -25.56 5.29 -1.39
C THR A 70 -24.42 5.54 -0.44
N PRO A 71 -24.68 6.02 0.81
CA PRO A 71 -23.61 6.39 1.71
C PRO A 71 -22.65 5.23 1.70
N HIS A 72 -21.45 5.52 1.21
CA HIS A 72 -20.47 4.51 0.94
C HIS A 72 -20.22 3.79 2.26
N THR A 73 -20.58 2.52 2.30
CA THR A 73 -20.48 1.73 3.52
C THR A 73 -19.05 1.29 3.78
N GLY A 74 -18.14 1.49 2.80
CA GLY A 74 -16.71 1.21 2.84
C GLY A 74 -16.37 -0.19 3.22
N TYR A 75 -16.42 -0.42 4.51
CA TYR A 75 -16.33 -1.73 5.10
C TYR A 75 -17.29 -2.76 4.48
N CYS A 76 -18.52 -2.41 4.10
CA CYS A 76 -19.40 -3.39 3.44
C CYS A 76 -19.01 -3.65 1.97
N GLU A 77 -18.41 -2.69 1.26
CA GLU A 77 -17.92 -2.92 -0.11
C GLU A 77 -16.67 -3.81 -0.07
N ALA A 78 -15.74 -3.52 0.84
CA ALA A 78 -14.61 -4.40 1.14
C ALA A 78 -15.07 -5.81 1.53
N ARG A 79 -16.08 -5.93 2.41
CA ARG A 79 -16.67 -7.21 2.81
C ARG A 79 -17.24 -7.98 1.61
N ASN A 80 -17.98 -7.31 0.72
CA ASN A 80 -18.56 -7.94 -0.46
C ASN A 80 -17.50 -8.34 -1.50
N LEU A 81 -16.34 -7.67 -1.50
CA LEU A 81 -15.22 -7.95 -2.38
C LEU A 81 -14.41 -9.15 -1.93
N ILE A 82 -13.90 -9.11 -0.71
CA ILE A 82 -12.96 -10.11 -0.18
C ILE A 82 -13.67 -11.30 0.47
N TRP A 83 -14.98 -11.22 0.67
CA TRP A 83 -15.81 -12.25 1.29
C TRP A 83 -15.27 -12.71 2.66
N ASP A 84 -14.86 -13.97 2.78
CA ASP A 84 -14.26 -14.53 3.99
C ASP A 84 -12.74 -14.32 4.06
N GLY A 85 -12.15 -13.81 2.98
CA GLY A 85 -10.72 -13.52 2.86
C GLY A 85 -9.85 -14.77 2.80
N ALA A 86 -10.42 -15.90 2.41
CA ALA A 86 -9.65 -17.07 2.04
C ALA A 86 -8.64 -16.72 0.94
N VAL A 87 -7.57 -17.52 0.87
CA VAL A 87 -6.54 -17.37 -0.16
C VAL A 87 -7.15 -17.39 -1.57
N ALA A 88 -8.20 -18.19 -1.79
CA ALA A 88 -8.90 -18.25 -3.07
C ALA A 88 -9.55 -16.91 -3.47
N ASP A 89 -10.12 -16.17 -2.51
CA ASP A 89 -10.70 -14.85 -2.77
C ASP A 89 -9.60 -13.84 -3.11
N ILE A 90 -8.47 -13.88 -2.39
CA ILE A 90 -7.30 -13.05 -2.68
C ILE A 90 -6.74 -13.36 -4.09
N VAL A 91 -6.68 -14.64 -4.48
CA VAL A 91 -6.26 -15.08 -5.82
C VAL A 91 -7.19 -14.53 -6.88
N ALA A 92 -8.51 -14.64 -6.67
CA ALA A 92 -9.51 -14.15 -7.61
C ALA A 92 -9.38 -12.63 -7.80
N LEU A 93 -9.24 -11.87 -6.71
CA LEU A 93 -9.06 -10.42 -6.74
C LEU A 93 -7.76 -10.00 -7.44
N ALA A 94 -6.64 -10.67 -7.15
CA ALA A 94 -5.36 -10.36 -7.81
C ALA A 94 -5.40 -10.66 -9.31
N ARG A 95 -6.14 -11.70 -9.72
CA ARG A 95 -6.36 -12.03 -11.13
C ARG A 95 -7.29 -11.01 -11.80
N GLU A 96 -8.38 -10.61 -11.15
CA GLU A 96 -9.27 -9.54 -11.64
C GLU A 96 -8.50 -8.22 -11.80
N ALA A 97 -7.66 -7.85 -10.82
CA ALA A 97 -6.78 -6.68 -10.90
C ALA A 97 -5.84 -6.73 -12.11
N ALA A 98 -5.29 -7.91 -12.39
CA ALA A 98 -4.46 -8.15 -13.56
C ALA A 98 -5.28 -7.94 -14.84
N GLU A 99 -6.39 -8.65 -15.01
CA GLU A 99 -7.23 -8.58 -16.20
C GLU A 99 -7.74 -7.14 -16.48
N ASP A 100 -8.18 -6.41 -15.47
CA ASP A 100 -8.67 -5.03 -15.58
C ASP A 100 -7.57 -4.02 -15.95
N GLY A 101 -6.40 -4.15 -15.30
CA GLY A 101 -5.22 -3.33 -15.59
C GLY A 101 -4.67 -3.56 -17.00
N TYR A 102 -4.62 -4.83 -17.44
CA TYR A 102 -4.07 -5.22 -18.74
C TYR A 102 -5.03 -4.95 -19.92
N SER A 103 -6.34 -5.10 -19.72
CA SER A 103 -7.35 -4.86 -20.78
C SER A 103 -7.43 -3.39 -21.17
N SER A 104 -7.16 -2.49 -20.22
CA SER A 104 -7.12 -1.03 -20.45
C SER A 104 -5.95 -0.57 -21.33
N LEU A 105 -4.95 -1.42 -21.56
CA LEU A 105 -3.70 -1.09 -22.28
C LEU A 105 -3.53 -1.82 -23.62
N SER A 106 -4.30 -2.88 -23.85
CA SER A 106 -4.16 -3.74 -25.04
C SER A 106 -5.05 -3.34 -26.22
N SER A 107 -6.03 -2.47 -26.01
CA SER A 107 -6.89 -1.96 -27.10
C SER A 107 -6.50 -0.52 -27.44
N SER A 108 -6.01 -0.32 -28.66
CA SER A 108 -5.69 1.00 -29.26
C SER A 108 -6.90 1.92 -29.46
N ILE A 109 -8.08 1.51 -28.97
CA ILE A 109 -9.34 2.24 -28.97
C ILE A 109 -10.08 1.86 -27.67
N THR A 110 -9.86 2.56 -26.56
CA THR A 110 -10.72 2.42 -25.37
C THR A 110 -10.94 3.74 -24.65
N PRO A 111 -12.21 4.14 -24.39
CA PRO A 111 -12.54 5.26 -23.55
C PRO A 111 -12.20 4.90 -22.09
N GLY A 112 -11.05 5.35 -21.59
CA GLY A 112 -10.62 4.98 -20.24
C GLY A 112 -9.36 5.66 -19.75
N LEU A 113 -8.41 5.99 -20.62
CA LEU A 113 -7.23 6.74 -20.22
C LEU A 113 -7.55 8.24 -20.08
N VAL A 114 -7.14 8.83 -18.96
CA VAL A 114 -7.22 10.26 -18.70
C VAL A 114 -5.83 10.87 -18.73
N GLN A 115 -5.71 12.00 -19.42
CA GLN A 115 -4.51 12.81 -19.36
C GLN A 115 -4.45 13.53 -18.00
N LEU A 116 -3.46 13.18 -17.19
CA LEU A 116 -3.16 13.88 -15.96
C LEU A 116 -2.47 15.20 -16.29
N ARG A 117 -2.94 16.25 -15.62
CA ARG A 117 -2.32 17.58 -15.62
C ARG A 117 -2.50 18.17 -14.22
N LEU A 118 -1.47 18.82 -13.70
CA LEU A 118 -1.64 19.62 -12.50
C LEU A 118 -2.47 20.86 -12.85
N SER A 119 -3.15 21.41 -11.84
CA SER A 119 -3.73 22.74 -12.00
C SER A 119 -2.60 23.77 -12.14
N PRO A 120 -2.82 24.91 -12.82
CA PRO A 120 -1.77 25.94 -12.97
C PRO A 120 -1.20 26.48 -11.65
N GLY A 121 -1.95 26.36 -10.55
CA GLY A 121 -1.45 26.70 -9.21
C GLY A 121 -0.53 25.63 -8.63
N LEU A 122 -0.87 24.35 -8.79
CA LEU A 122 -0.04 23.24 -8.34
C LEU A 122 1.23 23.08 -9.15
N GLU A 123 1.17 23.33 -10.47
CA GLU A 123 2.35 23.33 -11.33
C GLU A 123 3.35 24.40 -10.87
N ARG A 124 2.89 25.65 -10.70
CA ARG A 124 3.73 26.75 -10.16
C ARG A 124 4.31 26.42 -8.79
N TRP A 125 3.47 25.91 -7.88
CA TRP A 125 3.95 25.52 -6.56
C TRP A 125 5.05 24.44 -6.63
N LYS A 126 4.91 23.45 -7.52
CA LYS A 126 5.91 22.41 -7.77
C LYS A 126 7.21 23.01 -8.30
N GLU A 127 7.13 23.88 -9.30
CA GLU A 127 8.28 24.62 -9.84
C GLU A 127 9.00 25.43 -8.75
N ASP A 128 8.26 26.14 -7.90
CA ASP A 128 8.82 26.91 -6.77
C ASP A 128 9.55 26.00 -5.77
N GLN A 129 9.00 24.82 -5.44
CA GLN A 129 9.69 23.86 -4.56
C GLN A 129 10.99 23.35 -5.21
N GLN A 130 10.97 23.06 -6.51
CA GLN A 130 12.14 22.59 -7.24
C GLN A 130 13.24 23.67 -7.30
N LEU A 131 12.87 24.93 -7.56
CA LEU A 131 13.78 26.07 -7.56
C LEU A 131 14.36 26.33 -6.17
N ALA A 132 13.58 26.11 -5.12
CA ALA A 132 14.05 26.20 -3.72
C ALA A 132 14.94 25.02 -3.29
N GLY A 133 15.25 24.08 -4.20
CA GLY A 133 16.05 22.89 -3.89
C GLY A 133 15.33 21.86 -3.03
N LYS A 134 14.01 22.01 -2.81
CA LYS A 134 13.15 21.08 -2.06
C LYS A 134 12.68 19.94 -2.97
N VAL A 135 13.64 19.29 -3.62
CA VAL A 135 13.41 18.16 -4.51
C VAL A 135 13.47 16.88 -3.68
N LEU A 136 12.49 15.99 -3.86
CA LEU A 136 12.56 14.67 -3.24
C LEU A 136 13.75 13.89 -3.83
N PRO A 137 14.55 13.19 -3.01
CA PRO A 137 15.60 12.34 -3.50
C PRO A 137 15.02 11.31 -4.49
N THR A 138 15.76 11.01 -5.55
CA THR A 138 15.36 9.96 -6.48
C THR A 138 15.25 8.63 -5.72
N LYS A 139 14.32 7.77 -6.13
CA LYS A 139 14.06 6.45 -5.50
C LYS A 139 15.29 5.49 -5.46
N GLY A 140 16.49 5.94 -5.87
CA GLY A 140 17.70 5.15 -6.08
C GLY A 140 18.57 4.89 -4.83
N SER A 141 18.33 5.52 -3.68
CA SER A 141 19.04 5.18 -2.43
C SER A 141 18.64 3.83 -1.84
N GLY A 142 17.64 3.16 -2.43
CA GLY A 142 17.09 1.92 -1.91
C GLY A 142 18.05 0.72 -1.94
N LEU A 143 19.08 0.75 -2.78
CA LEU A 143 20.11 -0.29 -2.85
C LEU A 143 21.31 -0.03 -1.91
N THR A 144 21.35 1.13 -1.24
CA THR A 144 22.41 1.43 -0.30
C THR A 144 22.34 0.47 0.87
N GLN A 145 23.49 -0.13 1.20
CA GLN A 145 23.62 -1.02 2.35
C GLN A 145 23.32 -0.28 3.66
N ALA A 146 22.71 -0.98 4.62
CA ALA A 146 22.63 -0.53 6.00
C ALA A 146 24.05 -0.38 6.56
N SER A 147 24.26 0.63 7.41
CA SER A 147 25.59 0.91 7.95
C SER A 147 26.14 -0.28 8.74
N PRO A 148 27.45 -0.54 8.73
CA PRO A 148 28.06 -1.66 9.47
C PRO A 148 27.68 -1.71 10.95
N SER A 149 27.56 -0.56 11.62
CA SER A 149 27.13 -0.49 13.03
C SER A 149 25.70 -0.99 13.26
N ILE A 150 24.80 -0.79 12.29
CA ILE A 150 23.43 -1.31 12.35
C ILE A 150 23.44 -2.81 12.09
N LEU A 151 24.18 -3.27 11.08
CA LEU A 151 24.30 -4.70 10.79
C LEU A 151 24.88 -5.47 11.98
N ASP A 152 25.91 -4.91 12.65
CA ASP A 152 26.51 -5.48 13.85
C ASP A 152 25.52 -5.53 15.02
N MET A 153 24.79 -4.44 15.28
CA MET A 153 23.78 -4.36 16.33
C MET A 153 22.69 -5.45 16.22
N PHE A 154 22.33 -5.83 15.00
CA PHE A 154 21.33 -6.86 14.73
C PHE A 154 21.92 -8.25 14.47
N GLY A 155 23.25 -8.41 14.51
CA GLY A 155 23.91 -9.67 14.16
C GLY A 155 23.69 -10.11 12.71
N ALA A 156 23.49 -9.14 11.80
CA ALA A 156 23.12 -9.34 10.41
C ALA A 156 24.30 -9.25 9.43
N GLY A 157 25.54 -9.27 9.93
CA GLY A 157 26.75 -9.15 9.10
C GLY A 157 26.84 -10.20 7.98
N ASP A 158 26.48 -11.44 8.32
CA ASP A 158 26.55 -12.61 7.43
C ASP A 158 25.23 -12.89 6.68
N TRP A 159 24.27 -11.96 6.75
CA TRP A 159 23.03 -12.12 6.00
C TRP A 159 23.25 -11.95 4.49
N PRO A 160 22.36 -12.51 3.65
CA PRO A 160 22.37 -12.28 2.20
C PRO A 160 22.42 -10.79 1.86
N GLU A 161 23.15 -10.42 0.79
CA GLU A 161 23.38 -9.00 0.44
C GLU A 161 22.07 -8.25 0.20
N ALA A 162 21.12 -8.87 -0.48
CA ALA A 162 19.79 -8.31 -0.68
C ALA A 162 19.09 -7.89 0.63
N MET A 163 19.32 -8.62 1.74
CA MET A 163 18.72 -8.34 3.05
C MET A 163 19.45 -7.25 3.83
N LYS A 164 20.67 -6.88 3.42
CA LYS A 164 21.48 -5.88 4.09
C LYS A 164 21.28 -4.48 3.53
N THR A 165 20.41 -4.29 2.54
CA THR A 165 20.07 -2.95 2.02
C THR A 165 19.15 -2.21 2.99
N ASN A 166 19.26 -0.88 3.03
CA ASN A 166 18.42 -0.05 3.91
C ASN A 166 16.94 -0.31 3.68
N ASN A 167 16.52 -0.44 2.41
CA ASN A 167 15.11 -0.66 2.11
C ASN A 167 14.62 -2.00 2.64
N THR A 168 15.31 -3.11 2.38
CA THR A 168 14.82 -4.42 2.82
C THR A 168 14.92 -4.57 4.32
N PHE A 169 16.00 -4.08 4.92
CA PHE A 169 16.26 -4.16 6.35
C PHE A 169 15.23 -3.36 7.15
N PHE A 170 14.99 -2.09 6.79
CA PHE A 170 14.04 -1.22 7.49
C PHE A 170 12.60 -1.34 6.96
N GLY A 171 12.39 -1.88 5.76
CA GLY A 171 11.08 -2.18 5.19
C GLY A 171 10.58 -3.53 5.68
N CYS A 172 10.82 -4.60 4.90
CA CYS A 172 10.33 -5.95 5.23
C CYS A 172 10.87 -6.50 6.55
N GLY A 173 12.12 -6.20 6.91
CA GLY A 173 12.74 -6.67 8.15
C GLY A 173 12.03 -6.10 9.39
N ILE A 174 11.98 -4.77 9.53
CA ILE A 174 11.26 -4.11 10.64
C ILE A 174 9.76 -4.41 10.59
N ALA A 175 9.12 -4.43 9.42
CA ALA A 175 7.70 -4.79 9.33
C ALA A 175 7.45 -6.21 9.89
N SER A 176 8.28 -7.18 9.53
CA SER A 176 8.18 -8.55 10.07
C SER A 176 8.42 -8.60 11.59
N LEU A 177 9.36 -7.78 12.11
CA LEU A 177 9.59 -7.66 13.56
C LEU A 177 8.40 -7.05 14.30
N LEU A 178 7.78 -6.00 13.75
CA LEU A 178 6.66 -5.30 14.36
C LEU A 178 5.36 -6.13 14.33
N ILE A 179 5.10 -6.82 13.21
CA ILE A 179 3.96 -7.75 13.08
C ILE A 179 4.17 -8.98 13.98
N GLY A 180 5.44 -9.39 14.13
CA GLY A 180 5.83 -10.58 14.85
C GLY A 180 5.60 -11.87 14.05
N ALA A 181 6.22 -12.94 14.54
CA ALA A 181 6.07 -14.29 13.99
C ALA A 181 5.93 -15.29 15.14
N ALA A 182 5.55 -16.53 14.81
CA ALA A 182 5.42 -17.60 15.80
C ALA A 182 6.74 -17.89 16.55
N ASP A 183 7.86 -17.72 15.84
CA ASP A 183 9.22 -17.93 16.35
C ASP A 183 10.24 -17.22 15.43
N PRO A 184 11.53 -17.11 15.84
CA PRO A 184 12.55 -16.44 15.04
C PRO A 184 12.82 -17.05 13.66
N ALA A 185 12.67 -18.37 13.48
CA ALA A 185 12.87 -19.00 12.18
C ALA A 185 11.75 -18.62 11.21
N THR A 186 10.51 -18.64 11.70
CA THR A 186 9.34 -18.15 10.95
C THR A 186 9.45 -16.67 10.63
N LEU A 187 9.97 -15.84 11.55
CA LEU A 187 10.24 -14.43 11.31
C LEU A 187 11.17 -14.23 10.10
N PHE A 188 12.29 -14.94 10.08
CA PHE A 188 13.26 -14.83 8.98
C PHE A 188 12.66 -15.31 7.65
N SER A 189 11.91 -16.42 7.70
CA SER A 189 11.18 -16.97 6.56
C SER A 189 10.15 -15.99 5.99
N ASN A 190 9.43 -15.28 6.87
CA ASN A 190 8.47 -14.23 6.52
C ASN A 190 9.18 -13.04 5.85
N TYR A 191 10.26 -12.55 6.46
CA TYR A 191 11.06 -11.45 5.91
C TYR A 191 11.52 -11.79 4.48
N VAL A 192 12.18 -12.93 4.31
CA VAL A 192 12.67 -13.39 2.99
C VAL A 192 11.53 -13.47 1.97
N THR A 193 10.38 -14.02 2.36
CA THR A 193 9.24 -14.21 1.47
C THR A 193 8.67 -12.87 1.00
N ASP A 194 8.61 -11.87 1.88
CA ASP A 194 8.10 -10.54 1.53
C ASP A 194 9.04 -9.73 0.63
N MET A 195 10.30 -10.14 0.50
CA MET A 195 11.24 -9.47 -0.40
C MET A 195 10.81 -9.54 -1.87
N VAL A 196 9.80 -10.34 -2.22
CA VAL A 196 9.09 -10.29 -3.50
C VAL A 196 8.67 -8.87 -3.89
N PHE A 197 8.32 -8.02 -2.91
CA PHE A 197 8.03 -6.61 -3.13
C PHE A 197 9.14 -5.90 -3.93
N TYR A 198 10.40 -6.26 -3.72
CA TYR A 198 11.54 -5.60 -4.34
C TYR A 198 11.82 -6.01 -5.79
N TYR A 199 11.00 -6.88 -6.39
CA TYR A 199 11.02 -7.06 -7.86
C TYR A 199 10.69 -5.74 -8.55
N GLU A 200 9.75 -4.94 -8.02
CA GLU A 200 9.42 -3.62 -8.56
C GLU A 200 10.60 -2.65 -8.51
N HIS A 201 11.51 -2.87 -7.56
CA HIS A 201 12.73 -2.10 -7.38
C HIS A 201 13.93 -2.68 -8.15
N GLY A 202 13.73 -3.74 -8.94
CA GLY A 202 14.76 -4.35 -9.77
C GLY A 202 15.80 -5.16 -8.99
N TYR A 203 15.54 -5.54 -7.74
CA TYR A 203 16.50 -6.28 -6.92
C TYR A 203 16.92 -7.60 -7.56
N ASN A 204 16.02 -8.24 -8.29
CA ASN A 204 16.27 -9.47 -9.04
C ASN A 204 17.34 -9.32 -10.14
N HIS A 205 17.69 -8.09 -10.53
CA HIS A 205 18.78 -7.80 -11.47
C HIS A 205 20.12 -7.52 -10.78
N VAL A 206 20.09 -7.20 -9.48
CA VAL A 206 21.27 -6.80 -8.69
C VAL A 206 21.76 -7.95 -7.81
N PHE A 207 20.84 -8.74 -7.26
CA PHE A 207 21.10 -9.81 -6.31
C PHE A 207 20.70 -11.16 -6.92
N PRO A 208 21.64 -11.90 -7.54
CA PRO A 208 21.36 -13.21 -8.13
C PRO A 208 20.78 -14.22 -7.13
N GLU A 209 21.08 -14.07 -5.85
CA GLU A 209 20.62 -14.91 -4.77
C GLU A 209 19.18 -14.64 -4.32
N LEU A 210 18.56 -13.55 -4.77
CA LEU A 210 17.22 -13.14 -4.33
C LEU A 210 16.15 -14.19 -4.63
N GLU A 211 16.12 -14.69 -5.86
CA GLU A 211 15.12 -15.67 -6.30
C GLU A 211 15.27 -17.00 -5.52
N PRO A 212 16.46 -17.62 -5.44
CA PRO A 212 16.69 -18.76 -4.56
C PRO A 212 16.36 -18.50 -3.07
N LEU A 213 16.59 -17.29 -2.58
CA LEU A 213 16.27 -16.91 -1.21
C LEU A 213 14.75 -16.92 -0.99
N ILE A 214 13.99 -16.26 -1.86
CA ILE A 214 12.53 -16.23 -1.82
C ILE A 214 11.93 -17.63 -1.94
N GLU A 215 12.44 -18.46 -2.86
CA GLU A 215 11.98 -19.85 -3.01
C GLU A 215 12.15 -20.67 -1.73
N ARG A 216 13.26 -20.46 -0.99
CA ARG A 216 13.46 -21.10 0.32
C ARG A 216 12.40 -20.66 1.34
N GLY A 217 12.09 -19.36 1.43
CA GLY A 217 11.04 -18.86 2.33
C GLY A 217 9.64 -19.37 1.96
N LEU A 218 9.35 -19.43 0.66
CA LEU A 218 8.08 -19.96 0.13
C LEU A 218 7.91 -21.47 0.33
N THR A 219 9.01 -22.22 0.42
CA THR A 219 9.00 -23.68 0.59
C THR A 219 9.28 -24.14 2.02
N ASP A 220 9.57 -23.22 2.93
CA ASP A 220 9.84 -23.48 4.33
C ASP A 220 8.73 -24.30 5.00
N ARG A 221 9.07 -25.55 5.35
CA ARG A 221 8.13 -26.51 5.95
C ARG A 221 7.74 -26.14 7.37
N HIS A 222 8.62 -25.49 8.12
CA HIS A 222 8.36 -25.06 9.49
C HIS A 222 7.38 -23.89 9.48
N ALA A 223 7.70 -22.85 8.72
CA ALA A 223 6.86 -21.66 8.65
C ALA A 223 5.45 -21.97 8.10
N LYS A 224 5.31 -22.89 7.13
CA LYS A 224 4.00 -23.34 6.62
C LYS A 224 3.09 -23.98 7.67
N ARG A 225 3.64 -24.49 8.76
CA ARG A 225 2.88 -25.12 9.84
C ARG A 225 2.47 -24.14 10.94
N THR A 226 2.92 -22.89 10.86
CA THR A 226 2.52 -21.84 11.80
C THR A 226 1.15 -21.27 11.44
N PRO A 227 0.43 -20.65 12.40
CA PRO A 227 -0.88 -20.06 12.14
C PRO A 227 -0.84 -18.98 11.05
N GLY A 228 -1.54 -19.21 9.93
CA GLY A 228 -1.56 -18.33 8.76
C GLY A 228 -0.32 -18.42 7.86
N GLY A 229 0.64 -19.29 8.21
CA GLY A 229 1.90 -19.43 7.51
C GLY A 229 1.73 -19.96 6.08
N LEU A 230 0.88 -20.97 5.89
CA LEU A 230 0.59 -21.53 4.56
C LEU A 230 -0.11 -20.50 3.66
N GLU A 231 -1.07 -19.78 4.22
CA GLU A 231 -1.86 -18.75 3.56
C GLU A 231 -0.97 -17.61 3.09
N ARG A 232 -0.05 -17.14 3.94
CA ARG A 232 0.97 -16.15 3.58
C ARG A 232 1.75 -16.54 2.34
N ARG A 233 2.37 -17.73 2.33
CA ARG A 233 3.21 -18.19 1.20
C ARG A 233 2.38 -18.32 -0.07
N SER A 234 1.17 -18.83 0.04
CA SER A 234 0.26 -18.99 -1.09
C SER A 234 -0.13 -17.65 -1.70
N ALA A 235 -0.46 -16.66 -0.87
CA ALA A 235 -0.77 -15.31 -1.35
C ALA A 235 0.47 -14.55 -1.87
N VAL A 236 1.66 -14.77 -1.31
CA VAL A 236 2.90 -14.20 -1.87
C VAL A 236 3.21 -14.77 -3.25
N LEU A 237 2.98 -16.05 -3.52
CA LEU A 237 3.14 -16.61 -4.87
C LEU A 237 2.26 -15.90 -5.90
N VAL A 238 1.02 -15.58 -5.53
CA VAL A 238 0.09 -14.82 -6.37
C VAL A 238 0.59 -13.39 -6.56
N GLY A 239 0.95 -12.71 -5.46
CA GLY A 239 1.47 -11.34 -5.51
C GLY A 239 2.74 -11.23 -6.35
N LYS A 240 3.64 -12.22 -6.26
CA LYS A 240 4.84 -12.32 -7.11
C LYS A 240 4.47 -12.36 -8.59
N GLY A 241 3.51 -13.21 -8.97
CA GLY A 241 3.04 -13.31 -10.35
C GLY A 241 2.41 -12.00 -10.85
N TYR A 242 1.63 -11.33 -10.01
CA TYR A 242 1.05 -10.03 -10.30
C TYR A 242 2.15 -8.97 -10.55
N ILE A 243 3.09 -8.82 -9.62
CA ILE A 243 4.22 -7.86 -9.70
C ILE A 243 5.05 -8.10 -10.96
N GLN A 244 5.41 -9.35 -11.26
CA GLN A 244 6.20 -9.67 -12.45
C GLN A 244 5.45 -9.32 -13.75
N SER A 245 4.14 -9.58 -13.78
CA SER A 245 3.29 -9.25 -14.91
C SER A 245 3.15 -7.73 -15.08
N LYS A 246 3.03 -6.98 -13.98
CA LYS A 246 3.01 -5.51 -13.95
C LYS A 246 4.32 -4.93 -14.48
N ILE A 247 5.47 -5.44 -14.02
CA ILE A 247 6.79 -5.03 -14.51
C ILE A 247 6.92 -5.27 -16.01
N ALA A 248 6.46 -6.42 -16.51
CA ALA A 248 6.50 -6.74 -17.94
C ALA A 248 5.64 -5.77 -18.76
N LEU A 249 4.47 -5.40 -18.25
CA LEU A 249 3.58 -4.42 -18.87
C LEU A 249 4.20 -3.02 -18.88
N GLU A 250 4.78 -2.58 -17.76
CA GLU A 250 5.46 -1.29 -17.67
C GLU A 250 6.61 -1.23 -18.69
N LYS A 251 7.47 -2.26 -18.75
CA LYS A 251 8.56 -2.33 -19.74
C LYS A 251 8.06 -2.20 -21.18
N LYS A 252 6.88 -2.74 -21.49
CA LYS A 252 6.29 -2.72 -22.83
C LYS A 252 5.64 -1.37 -23.19
N HIS A 253 5.00 -0.70 -22.22
CA HIS A 253 4.11 0.43 -22.51
C HIS A 253 4.51 1.78 -21.89
N LYS A 254 5.49 1.83 -20.97
CA LYS A 254 5.84 3.04 -20.20
C LYS A 254 6.09 4.29 -21.04
N SER A 255 6.73 4.14 -22.20
CA SER A 255 7.00 5.26 -23.14
C SER A 255 5.74 5.97 -23.61
N HIS A 256 4.61 5.26 -23.67
CA HIS A 256 3.34 5.75 -24.20
C HIS A 256 2.37 6.22 -23.10
N LEU A 257 2.68 5.98 -21.83
CA LEU A 257 1.79 6.24 -20.69
C LEU A 257 2.19 7.45 -19.84
N LYS A 258 3.14 8.28 -20.32
CA LYS A 258 3.59 9.46 -19.59
C LYS A 258 2.40 10.39 -19.31
N ASN A 259 2.22 10.75 -18.04
CA ASN A 259 1.13 11.60 -17.56
C ASN A 259 -0.27 11.06 -17.92
N GLN A 260 -0.43 9.75 -18.08
CA GLN A 260 -1.71 9.11 -18.28
C GLN A 260 -2.06 8.26 -17.08
N SER A 261 -3.35 8.16 -16.79
CA SER A 261 -3.88 7.24 -15.80
C SER A 261 -5.14 6.58 -16.35
N ALA A 262 -5.38 5.34 -15.97
CA ALA A 262 -6.65 4.70 -16.27
C ALA A 262 -7.74 5.25 -15.34
N ARG A 263 -8.92 5.48 -15.91
CA ARG A 263 -10.12 5.85 -15.18
C ARG A 263 -10.72 4.59 -14.57
N PHE A 264 -10.55 4.45 -13.27
CA PHE A 264 -11.18 3.38 -12.51
C PHE A 264 -12.50 3.85 -11.90
N ASP A 265 -13.46 2.94 -11.80
CA ASP A 265 -14.49 3.10 -10.79
C ASP A 265 -13.92 2.76 -9.40
N ARG A 266 -14.70 3.00 -8.35
CA ARG A 266 -14.20 2.83 -6.98
C ARG A 266 -13.92 1.37 -6.66
N ARG A 267 -14.74 0.46 -7.18
CA ARG A 267 -14.59 -0.97 -6.99
C ARG A 267 -13.30 -1.46 -7.64
N THR A 268 -13.09 -1.13 -8.92
CA THR A 268 -11.87 -1.46 -9.65
C THR A 268 -10.65 -0.87 -8.95
N ALA A 269 -10.70 0.38 -8.49
CA ALA A 269 -9.60 0.98 -7.74
C ALA A 269 -9.29 0.20 -6.45
N GLN A 270 -10.31 -0.25 -5.72
CA GLN A 270 -10.12 -1.03 -4.49
C GLN A 270 -9.49 -2.40 -4.77
N ILE A 271 -9.87 -3.07 -5.86
CA ILE A 271 -9.30 -4.35 -6.28
C ILE A 271 -7.84 -4.17 -6.71
N VAL A 272 -7.59 -3.20 -7.59
CA VAL A 272 -6.24 -2.90 -8.11
C VAL A 272 -5.32 -2.48 -6.99
N PHE A 273 -5.72 -1.53 -6.13
CA PHE A 273 -4.86 -1.06 -5.03
C PHE A 273 -4.62 -2.13 -3.96
N PHE A 274 -5.57 -3.03 -3.74
CA PHE A 274 -5.34 -4.18 -2.86
C PHE A 274 -4.24 -5.09 -3.43
N ALA A 275 -4.30 -5.43 -4.72
CA ALA A 275 -3.24 -6.21 -5.38
C ALA A 275 -1.90 -5.45 -5.43
N ASP A 276 -1.95 -4.16 -5.73
CA ASP A 276 -0.78 -3.28 -5.89
C ASP A 276 -0.11 -2.90 -4.57
N SER A 277 -0.80 -3.12 -3.43
CA SER A 277 -0.18 -3.00 -2.10
C SER A 277 1.05 -3.89 -1.97
N SER A 278 1.14 -4.98 -2.75
CA SER A 278 2.23 -5.96 -2.69
C SER A 278 2.41 -6.63 -1.33
N LEU A 279 1.43 -6.50 -0.44
CA LEU A 279 1.41 -7.06 0.92
C LEU A 279 0.39 -8.20 1.06
N LEU A 280 0.02 -8.85 -0.06
CA LEU A 280 -0.99 -9.92 -0.09
C LEU A 280 -0.66 -11.08 0.87
N GLY A 281 0.62 -11.38 1.07
CA GLY A 281 1.06 -12.38 2.06
C GLY A 281 0.68 -12.01 3.49
N MET A 282 0.92 -10.76 3.89
CA MET A 282 0.55 -10.26 5.21
C MET A 282 -0.98 -10.18 5.37
N ALA A 283 -1.69 -9.84 4.29
CA ALA A 283 -3.15 -9.84 4.25
C ALA A 283 -3.71 -11.23 4.59
N ALA A 284 -3.24 -12.24 3.86
CA ALA A 284 -3.71 -13.62 4.00
C ALA A 284 -3.39 -14.20 5.38
N GLU A 285 -2.20 -13.92 5.92
CA GLU A 285 -1.85 -14.35 7.28
C GLU A 285 -2.73 -13.69 8.33
N SER A 286 -2.99 -12.39 8.20
CA SER A 286 -3.83 -11.65 9.14
C SER A 286 -5.25 -12.22 9.15
N VAL A 287 -5.85 -12.45 7.98
CA VAL A 287 -7.16 -13.08 7.89
C VAL A 287 -7.16 -14.49 8.51
N ALA A 288 -6.16 -15.31 8.18
CA ALA A 288 -6.04 -16.66 8.74
C ALA A 288 -5.85 -16.68 10.27
N ARG A 289 -5.29 -15.62 10.84
CA ARG A 289 -5.18 -15.41 12.29
C ARG A 289 -6.46 -14.85 12.94
N GLY A 290 -7.51 -14.65 12.17
CA GLY A 290 -8.84 -14.23 12.65
C GLY A 290 -9.08 -12.72 12.60
N PHE A 291 -8.21 -11.94 11.94
CA PHE A 291 -8.51 -10.54 11.68
C PHE A 291 -9.62 -10.41 10.65
N ASP A 292 -10.43 -9.37 10.79
CA ASP A 292 -11.56 -9.15 9.90
C ASP A 292 -11.09 -8.86 8.45
N PRO A 293 -11.50 -9.65 7.44
CA PRO A 293 -11.02 -9.52 6.06
C PRO A 293 -11.20 -8.14 5.41
N ALA A 294 -12.25 -7.40 5.79
CA ALA A 294 -12.65 -6.15 5.18
C ALA A 294 -11.86 -4.99 5.81
N ALA A 295 -11.54 -5.10 7.11
CA ALA A 295 -10.51 -4.27 7.73
C ALA A 295 -9.20 -4.44 6.97
N VAL A 296 -8.74 -5.68 6.86
CA VAL A 296 -7.46 -5.99 6.22
C VAL A 296 -7.41 -5.46 4.79
N MET A 297 -8.45 -5.71 3.99
CA MET A 297 -8.54 -5.15 2.64
C MET A 297 -8.52 -3.63 2.63
N SER A 298 -9.32 -2.99 3.50
CA SER A 298 -9.44 -1.54 3.57
C SER A 298 -8.10 -0.89 3.95
N ASP A 299 -7.39 -1.43 4.94
CA ASP A 299 -6.11 -0.90 5.40
C ASP A 299 -5.03 -1.02 4.33
N LEU A 300 -5.01 -2.16 3.61
CA LEU A 300 -4.00 -2.40 2.56
C LEU A 300 -4.23 -1.61 1.28
N VAL A 301 -5.48 -1.24 0.97
CA VAL A 301 -5.77 -0.32 -0.15
C VAL A 301 -5.11 1.05 0.07
N PHE A 302 -5.03 1.51 1.33
CA PHE A 302 -4.36 2.75 1.67
C PHE A 302 -2.84 2.64 1.85
N SER A 303 -2.31 1.41 1.91
CA SER A 303 -0.86 1.19 1.91
C SER A 303 -0.27 1.12 0.49
N SER A 304 -1.08 1.34 -0.55
CA SER A 304 -0.60 1.37 -1.94
C SER A 304 0.17 2.68 -2.23
N PRO A 305 1.44 2.60 -2.69
CA PRO A 305 2.20 3.77 -3.12
C PRO A 305 1.62 4.46 -4.36
N GLY A 306 0.68 3.80 -5.07
CA GLY A 306 -0.09 4.42 -6.15
C GLY A 306 -1.00 5.56 -5.70
N THR A 307 -1.10 5.81 -4.39
CA THR A 307 -1.85 6.93 -3.79
C THR A 307 -1.03 8.22 -3.64
N ASP A 308 0.26 8.23 -4.03
CA ASP A 308 1.10 9.45 -4.05
C ASP A 308 0.59 10.45 -5.11
N VAL A 309 -0.17 11.46 -4.68
CA VAL A 309 -0.93 12.34 -5.60
C VAL A 309 -0.07 13.39 -6.31
N VAL A 310 1.09 13.78 -5.74
CA VAL A 310 2.00 14.77 -6.34
C VAL A 310 3.45 14.39 -6.08
N ASP A 311 4.14 13.93 -7.13
CA ASP A 311 5.59 13.76 -7.10
C ASP A 311 6.29 15.09 -7.43
N VAL A 312 7.07 15.61 -6.46
CA VAL A 312 7.94 16.78 -6.64
C VAL A 312 9.35 16.40 -7.11
N GLY A 313 9.58 15.15 -7.49
CA GLY A 313 10.78 14.67 -8.16
C GLY A 313 11.00 15.31 -9.54
N ARG A 314 12.24 15.17 -10.04
CA ARG A 314 12.69 15.65 -11.36
C ARG A 314 12.23 14.74 -12.49
#